data_AF-A0A9E3B934-F1
#
_entry.id   AF-A0A9E3B934-F1
#
_cell.length_a   1.000
_cell.length_b   1.000
_cell.length_c   1.000
_cell.angle_alpha   90.00
_cell.angle_beta   90.00
_cell.angle_gamma   90.00
#
_symmetry.space_group_name_H-M   'P 1'
#
loop_
_entity.id
_entity.type
_entity.pdbx_description
1 polymer ?
#
loop_
_entity_poly.entity_id
_entity_poly.type
_entity_poly.pdbx_seq_one_letter_code
_entity_poly.pdbx_strand_id
1 'polypeptide(L)'
;MVHWEHRYLLGTMVFTIAGDVVRDFDDEYDAWSWLEKEGWGLVAIEPPDPVRPGACKYYFKRQRPQASTRAPITAAQPVVTTMNSMRRERQR
;
A
#
# COMPACT_ATOMS: atom_id res chain seq x y z
N MET A 1 -14.63 2.37 5.12
CA MET A 1 -14.28 3.79 5.25
C MET A 1 -12.93 3.98 4.57
N VAL A 2 -12.84 4.83 3.55
CA VAL A 2 -11.58 5.05 2.80
C VAL A 2 -10.70 5.99 3.61
N HIS A 3 -9.45 5.61 3.83
CA HIS A 3 -8.46 6.46 4.48
C HIS A 3 -7.48 6.98 3.44
N TRP A 4 -7.25 8.30 3.45
CA TRP A 4 -6.30 8.95 2.56
C TRP A 4 -5.05 9.33 3.34
N GLU A 5 -3.90 8.93 2.83
CA GLU A 5 -2.60 9.37 3.31
C GLU A 5 -2.12 10.52 2.42
N HIS A 6 -1.35 11.44 3.00
CA HIS A 6 -0.83 12.63 2.31
C HIS A 6 0.65 12.83 2.63
N ARG A 7 1.41 13.26 1.62
CA ARG A 7 2.83 13.58 1.70
C ARG A 7 3.15 14.80 0.84
N TYR A 8 4.28 15.43 1.10
CA TYR A 8 4.82 16.41 0.16
C TYR A 8 6.30 16.14 -0.11
N LEU A 9 6.72 16.44 -1.33
CA LEU A 9 8.12 16.46 -1.77
C LEU A 9 8.60 17.90 -1.84
N LEU A 10 9.78 18.16 -1.30
CA LEU A 10 10.46 19.44 -1.36
C LEU A 10 11.94 19.18 -1.68
N GLY A 11 12.35 19.54 -2.90
CA GLY A 11 13.68 19.19 -3.41
C GLY A 11 13.82 17.66 -3.51
N THR A 12 14.71 17.08 -2.72
CA THR A 12 14.97 15.63 -2.70
C THR A 12 14.29 14.89 -1.54
N MET A 13 13.60 15.61 -0.66
CA MET A 13 13.10 15.06 0.60
C MET A 13 11.58 14.90 0.57
N VAL A 14 11.10 13.75 1.03
CA VAL A 14 9.67 13.47 1.19
C VAL A 14 9.28 13.60 2.65
N PHE A 15 8.20 14.31 2.91
CA PHE A 15 7.69 14.62 4.23
C PHE A 15 6.24 14.16 4.43
N THR A 16 5.87 13.96 5.70
CA THR A 16 4.47 13.89 6.12
C THR A 16 3.84 15.29 6.11
N ILE A 17 2.50 15.41 6.15
CA ILE A 17 1.85 16.71 6.36
C ILE A 17 2.33 17.40 7.64
N ALA A 18 2.69 16.64 8.67
CA ALA A 18 3.17 17.16 9.94
C ALA A 18 4.61 17.72 9.85
N GLY A 19 5.31 17.50 8.74
CA GLY A 19 6.68 18.00 8.53
C GLY A 19 7.77 17.00 8.91
N ASP A 20 7.43 15.76 9.24
CA ASP A 20 8.42 14.72 9.52
C ASP A 20 9.03 14.21 8.22
N VAL A 21 10.36 14.07 8.20
CA VAL A 21 11.08 13.45 7.06
C VAL A 21 10.74 11.96 7.02
N VAL A 22 10.13 11.53 5.91
CA VAL A 22 9.86 10.12 5.64
C VAL A 22 11.07 9.47 4.98
N ARG A 23 11.64 10.16 3.99
CA ARG A 23 12.76 9.71 3.17
C ARG A 23 13.52 10.92 2.65
N ASP A 24 14.82 10.73 2.52
CA ASP A 24 15.75 11.63 1.84
C ASP A 24 16.38 10.87 0.67
N PHE A 25 16.51 11.53 -0.47
CA PHE A 25 17.02 10.98 -1.72
C PHE A 25 18.18 11.84 -2.22
N ASP A 26 19.02 11.28 -3.11
CA ASP A 26 20.12 12.04 -3.71
C ASP A 26 19.63 13.02 -4.78
N ASP A 27 18.50 12.72 -5.43
CA ASP A 27 17.88 13.58 -6.43
C ASP A 27 16.34 13.60 -6.37
N GLU A 28 15.77 14.67 -6.92
CA GLU A 28 14.32 14.91 -6.91
C GLU A 28 13.57 13.91 -7.80
N TYR A 29 14.19 13.44 -8.88
CA TYR A 29 13.57 12.52 -9.81
C TYR A 29 13.39 11.13 -9.18
N ASP A 30 14.35 10.68 -8.39
CA ASP A 30 14.29 9.45 -7.61
C ASP A 30 13.20 9.51 -6.55
N ALA A 31 13.07 10.65 -5.85
CA ALA A 31 11.99 10.87 -4.90
C ALA A 31 10.60 10.79 -5.58
N TRP A 32 10.46 11.42 -6.75
CA TRP A 32 9.27 11.34 -7.60
C TRP A 32 8.98 9.90 -8.05
N SER A 33 9.98 9.21 -8.58
CA SER A 33 9.86 7.83 -9.06
C SER A 33 9.40 6.90 -7.93
N TRP A 34 9.93 7.09 -6.73
CA TRP A 34 9.53 6.32 -5.56
C TRP A 34 8.07 6.59 -5.19
N LEU A 35 7.63 7.85 -5.17
CA LEU A 35 6.23 8.22 -4.90
C LEU A 35 5.28 7.56 -5.91
N GLU A 36 5.60 7.65 -7.20
CA GLU A 36 4.80 7.03 -8.25
C GLU A 36 4.71 5.50 -8.10
N LYS A 37 5.86 4.83 -7.87
CA LYS A 37 5.91 3.37 -7.64
C LYS A 37 5.11 2.93 -6.42
N GLU A 38 5.09 3.76 -5.38
CA GLU A 38 4.32 3.53 -4.15
C GLU A 38 2.83 3.87 -4.30
N GLY A 39 2.39 4.32 -5.48
CA GLY A 39 1.00 4.64 -5.78
C GLY A 39 0.53 5.99 -5.24
N TRP A 40 1.45 6.92 -5.00
CA TRP A 40 1.12 8.29 -4.64
C TRP A 40 0.76 9.10 -5.88
N GLY A 41 -0.42 9.71 -5.87
CA GLY A 41 -0.86 10.61 -6.93
C GLY A 41 -0.60 12.07 -6.57
N LEU A 42 0.01 12.81 -7.49
CA LEU A 42 0.17 14.27 -7.38
C LEU A 42 -1.21 14.94 -7.33
N VAL A 43 -1.38 15.90 -6.42
CA VAL A 43 -2.64 16.64 -6.26
C VAL A 43 -2.51 18.15 -6.29
N ALA A 44 -1.34 18.69 -5.94
CA ALA A 44 -1.10 20.12 -5.98
C ALA A 44 0.40 20.41 -6.10
N ILE A 45 0.71 21.58 -6.64
CA ILE A 45 2.06 22.12 -6.73
C ILE A 45 2.00 23.52 -6.14
N GLU A 46 2.83 23.75 -5.13
CA GLU A 46 3.06 25.07 -4.55
C GLU A 46 4.38 25.61 -5.13
N PRO A 47 4.33 26.70 -5.91
CA PRO A 47 5.52 27.29 -6.50
C PRO A 47 6.40 27.90 -5.40
N PRO A 48 7.70 28.07 -5.64
CA PRO A 48 8.59 28.71 -4.68
C PRO A 48 8.20 30.17 -4.45
N ASP A 49 8.48 30.65 -3.24
CA ASP A 49 8.27 32.05 -2.86
C ASP A 49 9.12 32.96 -3.77
N PRO A 50 8.54 33.98 -4.44
CA PRO A 50 9.30 34.92 -5.25
C PRO A 50 10.37 35.69 -4.45
N VAL A 51 10.22 35.79 -3.13
CA VAL A 51 11.17 36.48 -2.23
C VAL A 51 12.28 35.55 -1.76
N ARG A 52 12.03 34.24 -1.70
CA ARG A 52 13.04 33.22 -1.36
C ARG A 52 13.09 32.17 -2.45
N PRO A 53 14.02 32.29 -3.43
CA PRO A 53 14.18 31.24 -4.43
C PRO A 53 14.41 29.91 -3.73
N GLY A 54 13.51 28.96 -4.01
CA GLY A 54 13.46 27.64 -3.40
C GLY A 54 12.96 26.60 -4.40
N ALA A 55 12.88 25.35 -3.97
CA ALA A 55 12.26 24.29 -4.76
C ALA A 55 10.73 24.42 -4.71
N CYS A 56 10.06 23.96 -5.77
CA CYS A 56 8.61 23.74 -5.73
C CYS A 56 8.29 22.70 -4.64
N LYS A 57 7.12 22.86 -4.00
CA LYS A 57 6.58 21.88 -3.06
C LYS A 57 5.46 21.10 -3.73
N TYR A 58 5.62 19.80 -3.85
CA TYR A 58 4.69 18.92 -4.56
C TYR A 58 3.89 18.10 -3.56
N TYR A 59 2.57 18.19 -3.60
CA TYR A 59 1.69 17.47 -2.68
C TYR A 59 1.12 16.22 -3.35
N PHE A 60 1.14 15.11 -2.61
CA PHE A 60 0.67 13.81 -3.05
C PHE A 60 -0.35 13.22 -2.08
N LYS A 61 -1.25 12.40 -2.61
CA LYS A 61 -2.15 11.57 -1.81
C LYS A 61 -2.19 10.13 -2.30
N ARG A 62 -2.48 9.22 -1.38
CA ARG A 62 -2.69 7.79 -1.68
C ARG A 62 -3.83 7.24 -0.86
N GLN A 63 -4.64 6.36 -1.45
CA GLN A 63 -5.59 5.58 -0.66
C GLN A 63 -4.79 4.57 0.17
N ARG A 64 -4.96 4.59 1.49
CA ARG A 64 -4.36 3.56 2.33
C ARG A 64 -4.91 2.21 1.88
N PRO A 65 -4.07 1.27 1.44
CA PRO A 65 -4.52 -0.08 1.18
C PRO A 65 -5.11 -0.59 2.48
N GLN A 66 -6.43 -0.81 2.52
CA GLN A 66 -7.00 -1.57 3.61
C GLN A 66 -6.36 -2.95 3.48
N ALA A 67 -5.43 -3.27 4.39
CA ALA A 67 -5.03 -4.65 4.58
C ALA A 67 -6.34 -5.41 4.79
N SER A 68 -6.73 -6.21 3.80
CA SER A 68 -7.87 -7.09 3.93
C SER A 68 -7.56 -7.97 5.13
N THR A 69 -8.21 -7.70 6.26
CA THR A 69 -8.12 -8.53 7.46
C THR A 69 -8.43 -9.94 7.01
N ARG A 70 -7.39 -10.78 6.90
CA ARG A 70 -7.52 -12.18 6.53
C ARG A 70 -8.53 -12.80 7.48
N ALA A 71 -9.68 -13.21 6.97
CA ALA A 71 -10.67 -13.93 7.77
C ALA A 71 -9.97 -15.16 8.37
N PRO A 72 -10.12 -15.43 9.68
CA PRO A 72 -9.57 -16.65 10.26
C PRO A 72 -10.30 -17.85 9.64
N ILE A 73 -9.58 -18.60 8.81
CA ILE A 73 -10.07 -19.84 8.22
C ILE A 73 -10.04 -20.89 9.33
N THR A 74 -11.07 -20.93 10.18
CA THR A 74 -11.32 -22.08 11.06
C THR A 74 -12.27 -23.00 10.32
N ALA A 75 -11.76 -23.72 9.33
CA ALA A 75 -12.49 -24.82 8.71
C ALA A 75 -12.36 -26.03 9.62
N ALA A 76 -13.41 -26.31 10.40
CA ALA A 76 -13.57 -27.61 11.06
C ALA A 76 -13.59 -28.69 9.98
N GLN A 77 -12.62 -29.60 10.00
CA GLN A 77 -12.60 -30.77 9.13
C GLN A 77 -13.67 -31.77 9.61
N PRO A 78 -14.64 -32.18 8.79
CA PRO A 78 -15.41 -33.37 9.11
C PRO A 78 -14.54 -34.61 8.83
N VAL A 79 -14.21 -35.35 9.89
CA VAL A 79 -13.67 -36.71 9.80
C VAL A 79 -14.75 -37.59 9.15
N VAL A 80 -14.54 -37.96 7.89
CA VAL A 80 -15.33 -39.00 7.22
C VAL A 80 -14.68 -40.33 7.54
N THR A 81 -15.22 -41.04 8.53
CA THR A 81 -14.92 -42.45 8.77
C THR A 81 -15.64 -43.28 7.71
N THR A 82 -14.92 -43.67 6.65
CA THR A 82 -15.42 -44.64 5.67
C THR A 82 -15.28 -46.04 6.26
N MET A 83 -16.35 -46.56 6.87
CA MET A 83 -16.51 -47.99 7.14
C MET A 83 -17.45 -48.62 6.11
N ASN A 84 -17.13 -49.86 5.74
CA ASN A 84 -17.95 -50.87 5.04
C ASN A 84 -17.76 -51.03 3.52
N SER A 85 -16.66 -51.67 3.13
CA SER A 85 -16.59 -52.52 1.92
C SER A 85 -16.78 -53.99 2.30
N MET A 86 -18.03 -54.37 2.58
CA MET A 86 -18.43 -55.78 2.70
C MET A 86 -19.55 -56.08 1.71
N ARG A 87 -19.18 -56.35 0.45
CA ARG A 87 -19.98 -57.18 -0.48
C ARG A 87 -19.23 -57.36 -1.81
N ARG A 88 -18.52 -58.48 -1.95
CA ARG A 88 -18.34 -59.13 -3.25
C ARG A 88 -18.66 -60.60 -3.09
N GLU A 89 -19.94 -60.89 -3.29
CA GLU A 89 -20.46 -62.21 -3.57
C GLU A 89 -20.12 -62.57 -5.03
N ARG A 90 -19.50 -63.75 -5.19
CA ARG A 90 -19.72 -64.79 -6.21
C ARG A 90 -20.15 -64.34 -7.63
N GLN A 91 -19.35 -64.72 -8.63
CA GLN A 91 -19.73 -65.63 -9.73
C GLN A 91 -18.70 -65.56 -10.87
N ARG A 92 -17.90 -66.61 -11.04
CA ARG A 92 -17.68 -67.33 -12.31
C ARG A 92 -16.82 -68.56 -12.07
#